data_AF-A0A7V6RHS2-F1
#
_entry.id   AF-A0A7V6RHS2-F1
#
_cell.length_a   1.000
_cell.length_b   1.000
_cell.length_c   1.000
_cell.angle_alpha   90.00
_cell.angle_beta   90.00
_cell.angle_gamma   90.00
#
_symmetry.space_group_name_H-M   'P 1'
#
loop_
_entity.id
_entity.type
_entity.pdbx_description
1 polymer ?
#
loop_
_entity_poly.entity_id
_entity_poly.type
_entity_poly.pdbx_seq_one_letter_code
_entity_poly.pdbx_strand_id
1 'polypeptide(L)'
;MRKVLLFIVSFWLLYFMQVKAQNVGIGSSLFTPDASAGLEIQFSDKGLLIPRVSLTSTSSAAPITSPATSLLVYNTATTGDVTPGYYYWNGNQWVRFATGNISGLINCSSTNYLIKSDGVNGVCTDIIENANKNIGIGATPNDNYKMYVYRPSTSYGAGKAGIYSYRYGISGSTNGGTSWSNTGIDAAIKAYSYWGNEYTAAIAGYSYLDYTNSAAIVGANSGGTIRAELATKTPTYDGSTSDGTYSLKLTGDFYN
;
A
#
# COMPACT_ATOMS: atom_id res chain seq x y z
N MET A 1 -7.89 7.32 87.73
CA MET A 1 -7.31 8.21 86.70
C MET A 1 -6.41 7.47 85.69
N ARG A 2 -5.42 6.68 86.12
CA ARG A 2 -4.49 5.94 85.23
C ARG A 2 -5.16 5.02 84.18
N LYS A 3 -6.26 4.34 84.53
CA LYS A 3 -7.03 3.47 83.60
C LYS A 3 -7.82 4.26 82.54
N VAL A 4 -8.30 5.47 82.89
CA VAL A 4 -9.04 6.37 81.98
C VAL A 4 -8.09 7.00 80.96
N LEU A 5 -6.89 7.40 81.41
CA LEU A 5 -5.85 7.92 80.52
C LEU A 5 -5.40 6.87 79.51
N LEU A 6 -5.23 5.60 79.92
CA LEU A 6 -4.93 4.48 79.02
C LEU A 6 -6.02 4.26 77.95
N PHE A 7 -7.29 4.39 78.32
CA PHE A 7 -8.41 4.27 77.39
C PHE A 7 -8.45 5.40 76.36
N ILE A 8 -8.22 6.64 76.80
CA ILE A 8 -8.20 7.82 75.91
C ILE A 8 -7.02 7.73 74.93
N VAL A 9 -5.83 7.34 75.39
CA VAL A 9 -4.66 7.14 74.52
C VAL A 9 -4.89 6.02 73.51
N SER A 10 -5.49 4.89 73.94
CA SER A 10 -5.84 3.79 73.03
C SER A 10 -6.87 4.20 71.98
N PHE A 11 -7.88 4.99 72.34
CA PHE A 11 -8.90 5.46 71.41
C PHE A 11 -8.33 6.47 70.41
N TRP A 12 -7.40 7.32 70.86
CA TRP A 12 -6.66 8.24 69.99
C TRP A 12 -5.80 7.46 69.00
N LEU A 13 -5.01 6.47 69.44
CA LEU A 13 -4.18 5.61 68.57
C LEU A 13 -4.98 4.88 67.48
N LEU A 14 -6.20 4.43 67.80
CA LEU A 14 -7.08 3.77 66.83
C LEU A 14 -7.67 4.76 65.79
N TYR A 15 -7.83 6.04 66.16
CA TYR A 15 -8.33 7.08 65.26
C TYR A 15 -7.31 7.49 64.17
N PHE A 16 -6.00 7.37 64.43
CA PHE A 16 -4.94 7.68 63.46
C PHE A 16 -4.64 6.55 62.47
N MET A 17 -5.18 5.35 62.66
CA MET A 17 -5.06 4.27 61.69
C MET A 17 -6.07 4.45 60.55
N GLN A 18 -5.77 5.36 59.63
CA GLN A 18 -6.47 5.45 58.35
C GLN A 18 -6.06 4.25 57.49
N VAL A 19 -6.81 3.15 57.55
CA VAL A 19 -6.63 2.01 56.65
C VAL A 19 -7.12 2.42 55.27
N LYS A 20 -6.21 2.92 54.42
CA LYS A 20 -6.51 3.11 53.00
C LYS A 20 -6.50 1.72 52.36
N ALA A 21 -7.59 1.32 51.70
CA ALA A 21 -7.57 0.15 50.83
C ALA A 21 -6.59 0.44 49.69
N GLN A 22 -5.50 -0.32 49.59
CA GLN A 22 -4.35 0.08 48.77
C GLN A 22 -4.44 -0.44 47.34
N ASN A 23 -5.24 -1.49 47.09
CA ASN A 23 -5.41 -2.15 45.81
C ASN A 23 -6.48 -3.25 45.93
N VAL A 24 -7.12 -3.58 44.80
CA VAL A 24 -8.13 -4.66 44.73
C VAL A 24 -7.51 -5.87 44.06
N GLY A 25 -7.51 -7.02 44.75
CA GLY A 25 -7.15 -8.31 44.16
C GLY A 25 -8.40 -9.15 43.92
N ILE A 26 -8.54 -9.72 42.72
CA ILE A 26 -9.60 -10.69 42.39
C ILE A 26 -8.92 -11.95 41.87
N GLY A 27 -9.02 -13.06 42.61
CA GLY A 27 -8.38 -14.31 42.20
C GLY A 27 -9.00 -15.55 42.85
N SER A 28 -8.48 -16.73 42.49
CA SER A 28 -8.90 -18.02 43.05
C SER A 28 -8.27 -18.35 44.41
N SER A 29 -7.26 -17.59 44.83
CA SER A 29 -6.58 -17.73 46.12
C SER A 29 -6.23 -16.36 46.69
N LEU A 30 -5.80 -16.33 47.95
CA LEU A 30 -5.35 -15.09 48.58
C LEU A 30 -3.95 -14.74 48.08
N PHE A 31 -3.78 -13.53 47.56
CA PHE A 31 -2.49 -12.99 47.13
C PHE A 31 -2.41 -11.50 47.49
N THR A 32 -1.19 -10.95 47.51
CA THR A 32 -0.98 -9.50 47.64
C THR A 32 -0.91 -8.93 46.23
N PRO A 33 -1.84 -8.05 45.82
CA PRO A 33 -1.76 -7.41 44.51
C PRO A 33 -0.48 -6.59 44.39
N ASP A 34 0.03 -6.46 43.16
CA ASP A 34 1.19 -5.63 42.85
C ASP A 34 0.98 -4.20 43.38
N ALA A 35 2.02 -3.63 43.99
CA ALA A 35 1.94 -2.32 44.62
C ALA A 35 1.66 -1.18 43.62
N SER A 36 1.89 -1.41 42.32
CA SER A 36 1.59 -0.46 41.24
C SER A 36 0.20 -0.64 40.62
N ALA A 37 -0.53 -1.71 40.98
CA ALA A 37 -1.85 -2.01 40.42
C ALA A 37 -2.99 -1.49 41.32
N GLY A 38 -3.92 -0.71 40.76
CA GLY A 38 -5.18 -0.39 41.45
C GLY A 38 -6.15 -1.57 41.49
N LEU A 39 -6.08 -2.46 40.49
CA LEU A 39 -6.84 -3.70 40.36
C LEU A 39 -5.94 -4.77 39.72
N GLU A 40 -5.80 -5.93 40.37
CA GLU A 40 -5.15 -7.11 39.79
C GLU A 40 -6.13 -8.29 39.75
N ILE A 41 -6.23 -8.94 38.59
CA ILE A 41 -7.09 -10.10 38.36
C ILE A 41 -6.18 -11.31 38.11
N GLN A 42 -6.14 -12.25 39.06
CA GLN A 42 -5.25 -13.41 39.03
C GLN A 42 -6.05 -14.72 38.92
N PHE A 43 -6.24 -15.18 37.68
CA PHE A 43 -6.78 -16.50 37.35
C PHE A 43 -5.92 -17.13 36.25
N SER A 44 -5.77 -18.46 36.26
CA SER A 44 -5.06 -19.20 35.21
C SER A 44 -5.92 -19.47 33.97
N ASP A 45 -7.23 -19.37 34.11
CA ASP A 45 -8.23 -19.84 33.14
C ASP A 45 -9.40 -18.86 32.92
N LYS A 46 -9.32 -17.64 33.47
CA LYS A 46 -10.35 -16.59 33.32
C LYS A 46 -9.72 -15.28 32.87
N GLY A 47 -10.50 -14.50 32.11
CA GLY A 47 -10.14 -13.14 31.69
C GLY A 47 -11.09 -12.09 32.27
N LEU A 48 -10.91 -10.84 31.84
CA LEU A 48 -11.79 -9.73 32.19
C LEU A 48 -12.87 -9.53 31.11
N LEU A 49 -14.14 -9.69 31.49
CA LEU A 49 -15.25 -9.17 30.70
C LEU A 49 -15.54 -7.74 31.10
N ILE A 50 -15.17 -6.79 30.25
CA ILE A 50 -15.53 -5.39 30.38
C ILE A 50 -17.01 -5.13 30.03
N PRO A 51 -17.57 -3.95 30.36
CA PRO A 51 -18.94 -3.60 29.99
C PRO A 51 -19.21 -3.76 28.50
N ARG A 52 -20.30 -4.46 28.18
CA ARG A 52 -20.80 -4.66 26.81
C ARG A 52 -21.91 -3.67 26.55
N VAL A 53 -21.77 -2.85 25.52
CA VAL A 53 -22.72 -1.77 25.19
C VAL A 53 -23.08 -1.80 23.71
N SER A 54 -24.23 -1.24 23.36
CA SER A 54 -24.66 -1.09 21.97
C SER A 54 -24.41 0.34 21.52
N LEU A 55 -23.27 0.59 20.85
CA LEU A 55 -22.97 1.90 20.28
C LEU A 55 -23.80 2.14 19.01
N THR A 56 -24.12 3.40 18.72
CA THR A 56 -24.86 3.79 17.50
C THR A 56 -23.96 4.42 16.42
N SER A 57 -22.92 5.14 16.83
CA SER A 57 -21.85 5.66 15.98
C SER A 57 -20.59 5.93 16.82
N THR A 58 -19.43 6.09 16.18
CA THR A 58 -18.20 6.46 16.90
C THR A 58 -18.27 7.87 17.48
N SER A 59 -18.97 8.78 16.81
CA SER A 59 -19.14 10.19 17.20
C SER A 59 -20.14 10.43 18.34
N SER A 60 -20.91 9.42 18.73
CA SER A 60 -21.94 9.54 19.77
C SER A 60 -21.42 8.99 21.10
N ALA A 61 -21.50 9.79 22.17
CA ALA A 61 -21.16 9.32 23.52
C ALA A 61 -22.13 8.21 24.02
N ALA A 62 -23.39 8.24 23.56
CA ALA A 62 -24.40 7.27 23.93
C ALA A 62 -23.95 5.83 23.58
N PRO A 63 -24.29 4.83 24.41
CA PRO A 63 -25.28 4.86 25.49
C PRO A 63 -24.73 5.33 26.85
N ILE A 64 -23.46 5.75 26.90
CA ILE A 64 -22.84 6.20 28.16
C ILE A 64 -22.89 7.72 28.22
N THR A 65 -23.55 8.27 29.22
CA THR A 65 -23.58 9.73 29.44
C THR A 65 -22.22 10.17 30.00
N SER A 66 -21.59 11.14 29.34
CA SER A 66 -20.29 11.72 29.76
C SER A 66 -19.21 10.66 30.05
N PRO A 67 -18.85 9.81 29.07
CA PRO A 67 -17.83 8.78 29.25
C PRO A 67 -16.49 9.42 29.63
N ALA A 68 -15.81 8.84 30.62
CA ALA A 68 -14.47 9.27 30.99
C ALA A 68 -13.49 8.99 29.83
N THR A 69 -12.47 9.84 29.68
CA THR A 69 -11.37 9.55 28.74
C THR A 69 -10.71 8.23 29.13
N SER A 70 -10.38 7.42 28.12
CA SER A 70 -9.88 6.05 28.25
C SER A 70 -10.88 5.02 28.79
N LEU A 71 -12.17 5.35 28.90
CA LEU A 71 -13.21 4.37 29.25
C LEU A 71 -13.29 3.29 28.17
N LEU A 72 -13.04 2.04 28.55
CA LEU A 72 -13.01 0.88 27.66
C LEU A 72 -14.32 0.10 27.72
N VAL A 73 -14.89 -0.20 26.56
CA VAL A 73 -16.12 -0.99 26.40
C VAL A 73 -16.01 -1.98 25.25
N TYR A 74 -16.85 -3.01 25.26
CA TYR A 74 -17.05 -3.89 24.11
C TYR A 74 -18.36 -3.50 23.43
N ASN A 75 -18.28 -3.01 22.20
CA ASN A 75 -19.47 -2.76 21.38
C ASN A 75 -20.06 -4.08 20.89
N THR A 76 -21.38 -4.25 21.00
CA THR A 76 -22.11 -5.42 20.50
C THR A 76 -22.88 -5.16 19.21
N ALA A 77 -23.00 -3.90 18.78
CA ALA A 77 -23.83 -3.52 17.64
C ALA A 77 -23.05 -3.44 16.32
N THR A 78 -23.74 -3.70 15.22
CA THR A 78 -23.34 -3.30 13.86
C THR A 78 -24.32 -2.23 13.40
N THR A 79 -23.94 -0.96 13.51
CA THR A 79 -24.81 0.18 13.19
C THR A 79 -23.95 1.40 12.86
N GLY A 80 -24.33 2.19 11.85
CA GLY A 80 -23.52 3.33 11.43
C GLY A 80 -22.11 2.91 11.02
N ASP A 81 -21.11 3.50 11.67
CA ASP A 81 -19.69 3.23 11.48
C ASP A 81 -19.09 2.31 12.55
N VAL A 82 -19.90 1.78 13.47
CA VAL A 82 -19.45 0.85 14.51
C VAL A 82 -19.78 -0.61 14.17
N THR A 83 -18.84 -1.48 14.50
CA THR A 83 -18.96 -2.94 14.43
C THR A 83 -18.56 -3.57 15.77
N PRO A 84 -18.96 -4.83 16.06
CA PRO A 84 -18.60 -5.48 17.31
C PRO A 84 -17.08 -5.49 17.57
N GLY A 85 -16.68 -5.20 18.81
CA GLY A 85 -15.27 -5.15 19.21
C GLY A 85 -14.99 -4.18 20.34
N TYR A 86 -13.72 -4.04 20.70
CA TYR A 86 -13.27 -3.16 21.76
C TYR A 86 -13.17 -1.70 21.30
N TYR A 87 -13.76 -0.78 22.05
CA TYR A 87 -13.69 0.66 21.84
C TYR A 87 -13.29 1.36 23.13
N TYR A 88 -12.52 2.44 23.02
CA TYR A 88 -12.27 3.35 24.13
C TYR A 88 -12.70 4.77 23.77
N TRP A 89 -13.16 5.52 24.76
CA TRP A 89 -13.46 6.94 24.58
C TRP A 89 -12.17 7.76 24.60
N ASN A 90 -11.87 8.52 23.55
CA ASN A 90 -10.66 9.35 23.50
C ASN A 90 -10.85 10.77 24.06
N GLY A 91 -12.02 11.07 24.61
CA GLY A 91 -12.42 12.42 25.04
C GLY A 91 -13.49 13.05 24.14
N ASN A 92 -13.56 12.64 22.87
CA ASN A 92 -14.45 13.22 21.85
C ASN A 92 -15.24 12.19 21.05
N GLN A 93 -14.70 10.99 20.85
CA GLN A 93 -15.31 9.90 20.08
C GLN A 93 -14.84 8.53 20.57
N TRP A 94 -15.61 7.49 20.23
CA TRP A 94 -15.22 6.10 20.41
C TRP A 94 -14.19 5.70 19.37
N VAL A 95 -13.02 5.27 19.81
CA VAL A 95 -11.94 4.76 18.96
C VAL A 95 -11.85 3.26 19.15
N ARG A 96 -11.87 2.52 18.03
CA ARG A 96 -11.73 1.06 18.06
C ARG A 96 -10.29 0.70 18.46
N PHE A 97 -10.12 -0.09 19.51
CA PHE A 97 -8.81 -0.38 20.12
C PHE A 97 -7.93 -1.29 19.26
N ALA A 98 -8.53 -2.27 18.57
CA ALA A 98 -7.83 -3.11 17.60
C ALA A 98 -8.84 -3.79 16.67
N THR A 99 -8.50 -3.91 15.38
CA THR A 99 -9.33 -4.61 14.39
C THR A 99 -8.92 -6.06 14.16
N GLY A 100 -7.82 -6.51 14.79
CA GLY A 100 -7.21 -7.82 14.56
C GLY A 100 -6.66 -8.01 13.14
N ASN A 101 -6.77 -7.01 12.27
CA ASN A 101 -6.36 -7.05 10.87
C ASN A 101 -5.32 -5.97 10.60
N ILE A 102 -4.18 -6.38 10.04
CA ILE A 102 -3.09 -5.49 9.65
C ILE A 102 -3.57 -4.43 8.65
N SER A 103 -4.57 -4.77 7.82
CA SER A 103 -5.22 -3.87 6.87
C SER A 103 -5.90 -2.65 7.52
N GLY A 104 -6.24 -2.73 8.81
CA GLY A 104 -6.78 -1.59 9.56
C GLY A 104 -5.69 -0.64 10.08
N LEU A 105 -4.44 -1.10 10.17
CA LEU A 105 -3.29 -0.30 10.57
C LEU A 105 -2.62 0.39 9.37
N ILE A 106 -2.70 -0.24 8.20
CA ILE A 106 -2.15 0.26 6.94
C ILE A 106 -3.29 0.21 5.93
N ASN A 107 -3.99 1.34 5.75
CA ASN A 107 -5.22 1.49 4.95
C ASN A 107 -4.96 1.30 3.44
N CYS A 108 -4.55 0.11 3.03
CA CYS A 108 -4.36 -0.25 1.62
C CYS A 108 -5.65 -0.84 1.05
N SER A 109 -6.06 -0.34 -0.10
CA SER A 109 -7.29 -0.72 -0.80
C SER A 109 -7.21 -2.03 -1.58
N SER A 110 -6.03 -2.66 -1.65
CA SER A 110 -5.82 -3.94 -2.34
C SER A 110 -4.84 -4.82 -1.58
N THR A 111 -4.93 -6.13 -1.81
CA THR A 111 -4.00 -7.11 -1.23
C THR A 111 -2.63 -7.01 -1.91
N ASN A 112 -1.57 -7.34 -1.16
CA ASN A 112 -0.18 -7.47 -1.63
C ASN A 112 0.56 -6.19 -2.06
N TYR A 113 0.16 -5.02 -1.58
CA TYR A 113 1.00 -3.84 -1.71
C TYR A 113 2.30 -4.00 -0.93
N LEU A 114 3.41 -3.55 -1.51
CA LEU A 114 4.62 -3.30 -0.75
C LEU A 114 4.41 -2.02 0.09
N ILE A 115 4.73 -2.09 1.38
CA ILE A 115 4.62 -0.94 2.29
C ILE A 115 5.94 -0.17 2.32
N LYS A 116 5.87 1.15 2.22
CA LYS A 116 7.00 2.06 2.45
C LYS A 116 6.73 2.96 3.66
N SER A 117 7.78 3.46 4.29
CA SER A 117 7.66 4.56 5.25
C SER A 117 7.68 5.90 4.53
N ASP A 118 6.83 6.83 4.94
CA ASP A 118 6.91 8.25 4.54
C ASP A 118 7.65 9.12 5.58
N GLY A 119 8.24 8.50 6.60
CA GLY A 119 8.87 9.17 7.75
C GLY A 119 7.95 9.36 8.96
N VAL A 120 6.64 9.13 8.83
CA VAL A 120 5.65 9.25 9.92
C VAL A 120 4.78 7.99 10.01
N ASN A 121 4.31 7.47 8.87
CA ASN A 121 3.37 6.36 8.72
C ASN A 121 3.90 5.30 7.76
N GLY A 122 3.29 4.11 7.82
CA GLY A 122 3.36 3.13 6.73
C GLY A 122 2.34 3.48 5.65
N VAL A 123 2.80 3.65 4.41
CA VAL A 123 1.96 3.98 3.26
C VAL A 123 2.13 2.94 2.15
N CYS A 124 1.07 2.70 1.39
CA CYS A 124 1.08 1.79 0.26
C CYS A 124 1.91 2.39 -0.88
N THR A 125 2.71 1.56 -1.54
CA THR A 125 3.34 1.93 -2.81
C THR A 125 2.37 1.70 -3.97
N ASP A 126 2.71 2.13 -5.19
CA ASP A 126 2.03 1.64 -6.41
C ASP A 126 2.57 0.26 -6.86
N ILE A 127 3.48 -0.33 -6.07
CA ILE A 127 4.13 -1.61 -6.34
C ILE A 127 3.34 -2.72 -5.65
N ILE A 128 2.85 -3.67 -6.44
CA ILE A 128 2.04 -4.79 -5.98
C ILE A 128 2.76 -6.09 -6.33
N GLU A 129 2.88 -7.00 -5.38
CA GLU A 129 3.39 -8.34 -5.62
C GLU A 129 2.24 -9.34 -5.79
N ASN A 130 2.36 -10.31 -6.70
CA ASN A 130 1.44 -11.45 -6.72
C ASN A 130 2.12 -12.66 -6.06
N ALA A 131 1.96 -12.79 -4.75
CA ALA A 131 2.49 -13.91 -3.96
C ALA A 131 3.98 -14.22 -4.25
N ASN A 132 4.82 -13.19 -4.30
CA ASN A 132 6.26 -13.25 -4.61
C ASN A 132 6.62 -13.76 -6.03
N LYS A 133 5.66 -13.84 -6.97
CA LYS A 133 5.91 -14.38 -8.32
C LYS A 133 6.07 -13.32 -9.40
N ASN A 134 5.40 -12.17 -9.24
CA ASN A 134 5.27 -11.13 -10.26
C ASN A 134 5.16 -9.75 -9.60
N ILE A 135 5.64 -8.70 -10.26
CA ILE A 135 5.57 -7.30 -9.79
C ILE A 135 4.71 -6.48 -10.74
N GLY A 136 3.74 -5.75 -10.19
CA GLY A 136 2.91 -4.80 -10.91
C GLY A 136 3.17 -3.36 -10.48
N ILE A 137 3.04 -2.42 -11.42
CA ILE A 137 3.00 -0.98 -11.13
C ILE A 137 1.63 -0.46 -11.57
N GLY A 138 0.85 0.03 -10.60
CA GLY A 138 -0.49 0.58 -10.82
C GLY A 138 -1.61 -0.43 -11.04
N ALA A 139 -1.31 -1.74 -11.03
CA ALA A 139 -2.30 -2.82 -11.03
C ALA A 139 -1.67 -4.16 -10.61
N THR A 140 -2.47 -5.10 -10.12
CA THR A 140 -2.01 -6.46 -9.78
C THR A 140 -1.54 -7.20 -11.04
N PRO A 141 -0.31 -7.73 -11.06
CA PRO A 141 0.19 -8.50 -12.20
C PRO A 141 -0.51 -9.87 -12.26
N ASN A 142 -0.84 -10.35 -13.46
CA ASN A 142 -1.29 -11.73 -13.64
C ASN A 142 -0.10 -12.71 -13.66
N ASP A 143 -0.38 -14.00 -13.54
CA ASP A 143 0.66 -15.04 -13.58
C ASP A 143 1.42 -15.10 -14.92
N ASN A 144 0.80 -14.60 -15.99
CA ASN A 144 1.38 -14.61 -17.34
C ASN A 144 2.49 -13.55 -17.53
N TYR A 145 2.52 -12.49 -16.69
CA TYR A 145 3.46 -11.37 -16.85
C TYR A 145 4.34 -11.18 -15.61
N LYS A 146 5.67 -11.37 -15.73
CA LYS A 146 6.59 -11.16 -14.60
C LYS A 146 6.66 -9.71 -14.12
N MET A 147 6.49 -8.77 -15.04
CA MET A 147 6.32 -7.34 -14.77
C MET A 147 5.07 -6.82 -15.50
N TYR A 148 4.12 -6.25 -14.77
CA TYR A 148 2.89 -5.68 -15.34
C TYR A 148 2.81 -4.18 -15.07
N VAL A 149 2.92 -3.36 -16.12
CA VAL A 149 2.79 -1.91 -16.00
C VAL A 149 1.49 -1.51 -16.65
N TYR A 150 0.51 -1.11 -15.84
CA TYR A 150 -0.80 -0.67 -16.33
C TYR A 150 -0.94 0.84 -16.19
N ARG A 151 -1.34 1.49 -17.28
CA ARG A 151 -1.67 2.90 -17.28
C ARG A 151 -3.16 3.08 -17.60
N PRO A 152 -3.96 3.65 -16.68
CA PRO A 152 -5.40 3.79 -16.87
C PRO A 152 -5.73 4.88 -17.89
N SER A 153 -6.95 4.83 -18.44
CA SER A 153 -7.47 5.80 -19.42
C SER A 153 -7.52 7.25 -18.92
N THR A 154 -7.50 7.46 -17.60
CA THR A 154 -7.46 8.79 -16.97
C THR A 154 -6.08 9.43 -16.96
N SER A 155 -5.02 8.67 -17.23
CA SER A 155 -3.65 9.18 -17.33
C SER A 155 -3.32 9.44 -18.80
N TYR A 156 -3.69 10.60 -19.34
CA TYR A 156 -3.43 11.01 -20.73
C TYR A 156 -2.72 12.37 -20.82
N GLY A 157 -2.24 12.73 -22.01
CA GLY A 157 -1.53 14.01 -22.25
C GLY A 157 -0.01 13.86 -22.47
N ALA A 158 0.62 14.99 -22.84
CA ALA A 158 2.03 15.06 -23.20
C ALA A 158 2.97 14.70 -22.04
N GLY A 159 4.13 14.11 -22.36
CA GLY A 159 5.20 13.83 -21.39
C GLY A 159 5.00 12.60 -20.49
N LYS A 160 3.99 11.76 -20.77
CA LYS A 160 3.68 10.59 -19.95
C LYS A 160 4.05 9.30 -20.68
N ALA A 161 4.68 8.35 -20.01
CA ALA A 161 5.03 7.02 -20.55
C ALA A 161 4.61 5.90 -19.59
N GLY A 162 4.41 4.68 -20.10
CA GLY A 162 4.28 3.49 -19.24
C GLY A 162 5.64 3.03 -18.72
N ILE A 163 6.62 2.90 -19.63
CA ILE A 163 8.03 2.62 -19.30
C ILE A 163 8.86 3.69 -20.00
N TYR A 164 9.74 4.36 -19.26
CA TYR A 164 10.67 5.34 -19.79
C TYR A 164 12.08 4.98 -19.33
N SER A 165 13.01 4.83 -20.28
CA SER A 165 14.43 4.68 -20.01
C SER A 165 15.19 5.81 -20.68
N TYR A 166 16.08 6.45 -19.93
CA TYR A 166 16.92 7.54 -20.40
C TYR A 166 18.38 7.20 -20.15
N ARG A 167 19.19 7.27 -21.21
CA ARG A 167 20.64 7.13 -21.13
C ARG A 167 21.30 8.46 -21.45
N TYR A 168 22.06 9.00 -20.50
CA TYR A 168 22.89 10.18 -20.70
C TYR A 168 24.33 9.74 -21.02
N GLY A 169 24.81 10.03 -22.22
CA GLY A 169 26.17 9.72 -22.66
C GLY A 169 26.89 10.95 -23.20
N ILE A 170 28.21 10.98 -23.09
CA ILE A 170 29.06 12.02 -23.69
C ILE A 170 29.36 11.61 -25.14
N SER A 171 29.33 12.55 -26.08
CA SER A 171 29.71 12.31 -27.48
C SER A 171 31.17 11.86 -27.58
N GLY A 172 31.42 10.63 -28.04
CA GLY A 172 32.77 10.08 -28.25
C GLY A 172 32.74 8.56 -28.37
N SER A 173 33.79 7.96 -28.97
CA SER A 173 33.89 6.50 -29.19
C SER A 173 34.27 5.71 -27.94
N THR A 174 34.72 6.38 -26.87
CA THR A 174 35.25 5.74 -25.65
C THR A 174 34.19 5.30 -24.65
N ASN A 175 32.95 5.80 -24.77
CA ASN A 175 31.85 5.55 -23.82
C ASN A 175 30.70 4.71 -24.43
N GLY A 176 30.97 4.00 -25.52
CA GLY A 176 29.99 3.16 -26.24
C GLY A 176 30.21 1.66 -26.03
N GLY A 177 29.34 0.86 -26.63
CA GLY A 177 29.50 -0.60 -26.67
C GLY A 177 30.76 -1.05 -27.41
N THR A 178 31.27 -2.23 -27.06
CA THR A 178 32.48 -2.83 -27.65
C THR A 178 32.20 -3.70 -28.88
N SER A 179 30.93 -4.09 -29.11
CA SER A 179 30.48 -4.78 -30.32
C SER A 179 28.96 -4.72 -30.48
N TRP A 180 28.44 -5.25 -31.59
CA TRP A 180 26.99 -5.37 -31.83
C TRP A 180 26.35 -6.62 -31.22
N SER A 181 27.07 -7.42 -30.43
CA SER A 181 26.47 -8.55 -29.72
C SER A 181 25.51 -8.05 -28.62
N ASN A 182 24.57 -8.91 -28.21
CA ASN A 182 23.71 -8.60 -27.05
C ASN A 182 24.51 -8.33 -25.76
N THR A 183 25.76 -8.77 -25.67
CA THR A 183 26.67 -8.48 -24.54
C THR A 183 27.57 -7.28 -24.76
N GLY A 184 27.84 -6.88 -26.02
CA GLY A 184 28.75 -5.80 -26.37
C GLY A 184 28.08 -4.47 -26.67
N ILE A 185 26.76 -4.44 -26.91
CA ILE A 185 26.03 -3.21 -27.25
C ILE A 185 25.65 -2.39 -26.01
N ASP A 186 25.77 -1.07 -26.12
CA ASP A 186 25.31 -0.10 -25.13
C ASP A 186 23.99 0.53 -25.57
N ALA A 187 22.91 0.28 -24.82
CA ALA A 187 21.54 0.65 -25.17
C ALA A 187 20.72 1.01 -23.92
N ALA A 188 19.79 1.95 -24.04
CA ALA A 188 18.90 2.35 -22.94
C ALA A 188 17.90 1.25 -22.55
N ILE A 189 17.45 0.44 -23.52
CA ILE A 189 16.64 -0.77 -23.31
C ILE A 189 17.17 -1.83 -24.26
N LYS A 190 17.43 -3.03 -23.74
CA LYS A 190 17.89 -4.19 -24.51
C LYS A 190 16.88 -5.31 -24.35
N ALA A 191 16.39 -5.86 -25.45
CA ALA A 191 15.55 -7.05 -25.46
C ALA A 191 16.25 -8.16 -26.24
N TYR A 192 16.08 -9.40 -25.79
CA TYR A 192 16.71 -10.57 -26.40
C TYR A 192 15.81 -11.79 -26.21
N SER A 193 15.72 -12.64 -27.23
CA SER A 193 15.05 -13.93 -27.16
C SER A 193 16.04 -15.03 -27.54
N TYR A 194 16.34 -15.93 -26.60
CA TYR A 194 17.18 -17.11 -26.83
C TYR A 194 16.27 -18.32 -27.05
N TRP A 195 16.42 -19.02 -28.18
CA TRP A 195 15.54 -20.13 -28.60
C TRP A 195 14.06 -19.72 -28.78
N GLY A 196 13.78 -19.00 -29.85
CA GLY A 196 12.39 -18.72 -30.26
C GLY A 196 11.75 -19.93 -30.93
N ASN A 197 10.48 -20.18 -30.61
CA ASN A 197 9.61 -21.13 -31.30
C ASN A 197 8.70 -20.37 -32.29
N GLU A 198 7.76 -21.07 -32.93
CA GLU A 198 6.71 -20.43 -33.71
C GLU A 198 6.03 -19.33 -32.88
N TYR A 199 5.83 -18.14 -33.48
CA TYR A 199 5.28 -16.93 -32.84
C TYR A 199 6.16 -16.27 -31.76
N THR A 200 7.50 -16.33 -31.86
CA THR A 200 8.39 -15.64 -30.92
C THR A 200 8.92 -14.30 -31.44
N ALA A 201 8.85 -13.25 -30.61
CA ALA A 201 9.50 -11.97 -30.84
C ALA A 201 10.20 -11.50 -29.55
N ALA A 202 11.37 -10.87 -29.68
CA ALA A 202 12.05 -10.26 -28.53
C ALA A 202 11.34 -8.99 -28.02
N ILE A 203 10.68 -8.26 -28.94
CA ILE A 203 9.78 -7.15 -28.66
C ILE A 203 8.62 -7.25 -29.64
N ALA A 204 7.39 -7.13 -29.17
CA ALA A 204 6.21 -6.98 -30.01
C ALA A 204 5.42 -5.73 -29.57
N GLY A 205 5.08 -4.87 -30.54
CA GLY A 205 4.25 -3.68 -30.32
C GLY A 205 2.90 -3.86 -30.98
N TYR A 206 1.82 -3.71 -30.20
CA TYR A 206 0.45 -3.78 -30.69
C TYR A 206 -0.26 -2.46 -30.36
N SER A 207 -0.91 -1.84 -31.33
CA SER A 207 -1.60 -0.56 -31.15
C SER A 207 -2.77 -0.42 -32.12
N TYR A 208 -3.89 0.12 -31.63
CA TYR A 208 -4.97 0.61 -32.45
C TYR A 208 -4.59 2.02 -32.96
N LEU A 209 -4.26 2.14 -34.24
CA LEU A 209 -3.81 3.38 -34.88
C LEU A 209 -5.00 4.20 -35.40
N ASP A 210 -5.95 4.49 -34.50
CA ASP A 210 -7.27 5.02 -34.88
C ASP A 210 -7.22 6.48 -35.39
N TYR A 211 -6.12 7.20 -35.13
CA TYR A 211 -5.96 8.61 -35.51
C TYR A 211 -4.75 8.83 -36.43
N THR A 212 -4.88 9.76 -37.37
CA THR A 212 -3.78 10.24 -38.21
C THR A 212 -2.60 10.69 -37.34
N ASN A 213 -1.37 10.37 -37.75
CA ASN A 213 -0.12 10.58 -37.00
C ASN A 213 0.07 9.70 -35.75
N SER A 214 -0.65 8.58 -35.65
CA SER A 214 -0.36 7.53 -34.65
C SER A 214 0.64 6.53 -35.21
N ALA A 215 1.55 6.03 -34.36
CA ALA A 215 2.51 5.00 -34.72
C ALA A 215 2.69 4.00 -33.57
N ALA A 216 2.90 2.72 -33.91
CA ALA A 216 3.09 1.65 -32.93
C ALA A 216 4.56 1.52 -32.47
N ILE A 217 5.51 1.87 -33.34
CA ILE A 217 6.95 1.87 -33.07
C ILE A 217 7.56 3.13 -33.71
N VAL A 218 8.25 3.96 -32.92
CA VAL A 218 8.82 5.24 -33.37
C VAL A 218 10.31 5.32 -33.00
N GLY A 219 11.17 5.64 -33.97
CA GLY A 219 12.52 6.16 -33.72
C GLY A 219 12.60 7.62 -34.17
N ALA A 220 13.05 8.53 -33.31
CA ALA A 220 13.27 9.93 -33.68
C ALA A 220 14.50 10.51 -32.97
N ASN A 221 15.15 11.51 -33.58
CA ASN A 221 16.18 12.33 -32.91
C ASN A 221 15.51 13.31 -31.92
N SER A 222 16.22 13.72 -30.87
CA SER A 222 15.84 14.74 -29.87
C SER A 222 15.18 16.02 -30.42
N GLY A 223 15.51 16.43 -31.66
CA GLY A 223 14.91 17.60 -32.31
C GLY A 223 13.59 17.36 -33.04
N GLY A 224 13.08 16.12 -33.06
CA GLY A 224 11.83 15.76 -33.74
C GLY A 224 11.87 15.83 -35.28
N THR A 225 13.05 16.04 -35.86
CA THR A 225 13.24 16.36 -37.29
C THR A 225 13.29 15.15 -38.23
N ILE A 226 13.54 13.94 -37.73
CA ILE A 226 13.55 12.71 -38.53
C ILE A 226 12.74 11.66 -37.79
N ARG A 227 11.74 11.09 -38.48
CA ARG A 227 10.99 9.91 -38.03
C ARG A 227 11.53 8.68 -38.77
N ALA A 228 12.20 7.79 -38.07
CA ALA A 228 12.32 6.40 -38.50
C ALA A 228 11.05 5.68 -38.02
N GLU A 229 10.08 5.56 -38.93
CA GLU A 229 8.84 4.82 -38.68
C GLU A 229 9.05 3.35 -39.05
N LEU A 230 8.61 2.43 -38.19
CA LEU A 230 8.29 1.08 -38.65
C LEU A 230 6.79 0.83 -38.44
N ALA A 231 6.12 0.78 -39.60
CA ALA A 231 4.68 0.75 -39.90
C ALA A 231 3.91 2.09 -39.75
N THR A 232 3.54 2.67 -40.90
CA THR A 232 2.44 3.63 -41.02
C THR A 232 1.52 3.28 -42.20
N LYS A 233 0.21 3.53 -42.02
CA LYS A 233 -0.82 3.46 -43.07
C LYS A 233 -1.08 4.89 -43.55
N THR A 234 -0.74 5.17 -44.81
CA THR A 234 -0.97 6.49 -45.43
C THR A 234 -1.96 6.35 -46.59
N PRO A 235 -2.97 7.23 -46.73
CA PRO A 235 -3.86 7.20 -47.89
C PRO A 235 -3.09 7.68 -49.14
N THR A 236 -3.02 6.82 -50.15
CA THR A 236 -2.58 7.12 -51.54
C THR A 236 -3.56 8.15 -52.15
N TYR A 237 -3.18 9.17 -52.93
CA TYR A 237 -2.34 9.20 -54.15
C TYR A 237 -2.17 10.68 -54.61
N ASP A 238 -1.13 11.08 -55.35
CA ASP A 238 -1.17 12.38 -56.07
C ASP A 238 -0.63 12.41 -57.52
N GLY A 239 0.06 11.38 -57.99
CA GLY A 239 0.52 11.31 -59.39
C GLY A 239 1.64 12.28 -59.79
N SER A 240 2.39 12.85 -58.85
CA SER A 240 3.55 13.72 -59.13
C SER A 240 4.83 12.94 -59.51
N THR A 241 5.62 13.48 -60.44
CA THR A 241 6.90 12.93 -60.96
C THR A 241 8.16 13.59 -60.40
N SER A 242 8.07 14.30 -59.27
CA SER A 242 9.25 14.90 -58.61
C SER A 242 9.56 14.24 -57.27
N ASP A 243 10.85 13.96 -57.06
CA ASP A 243 11.41 13.16 -55.96
C ASP A 243 10.90 13.53 -54.56
N GLY A 244 10.40 12.50 -53.86
CA GLY A 244 9.97 12.55 -52.47
C GLY A 244 10.14 11.18 -51.79
N THR A 245 11.24 11.06 -51.08
CA THR A 245 11.81 9.95 -50.27
C THR A 245 10.83 8.99 -49.55
N TYR A 246 11.28 7.72 -49.52
CA TYR A 246 10.72 6.42 -49.11
C TYR A 246 9.89 6.32 -47.81
N SER A 247 8.84 5.48 -47.85
CA SER A 247 8.29 4.77 -46.70
C SER A 247 8.49 3.25 -46.86
N LEU A 248 8.95 2.57 -45.79
CA LEU A 248 9.10 1.12 -45.75
C LEU A 248 7.74 0.46 -45.51
N LYS A 249 7.15 -0.06 -46.60
CA LYS A 249 6.00 -0.98 -46.57
C LYS A 249 6.53 -2.40 -46.80
N LEU A 250 6.52 -3.25 -45.76
CA LEU A 250 6.70 -4.68 -45.96
C LEU A 250 5.35 -5.30 -46.29
N THR A 251 5.17 -5.71 -47.54
CA THR A 251 4.10 -6.64 -47.93
C THR A 251 4.61 -7.48 -49.10
N GLY A 252 4.69 -8.80 -48.93
CA GLY A 252 5.00 -9.76 -49.99
C GLY A 252 5.35 -11.15 -49.45
N ASP A 253 4.62 -12.17 -49.90
CA ASP A 253 5.15 -13.53 -50.00
C ASP A 253 6.18 -13.52 -51.13
N PHE A 254 7.45 -13.79 -50.81
CA PHE A 254 8.51 -13.96 -51.79
C PHE A 254 8.66 -15.45 -52.11
N TYR A 255 7.79 -15.96 -52.96
CA TYR A 255 8.11 -17.12 -53.79
C TYR A 255 7.95 -16.69 -55.25
N ASN A 256 9.02 -16.88 -56.03
CA ASN A 256 8.90 -17.02 -57.47
C ASN A 256 7.97 -18.20 -57.79
#